data_AF-A0A924ATM8-F1
#
_entry.id   AF-A0A924ATM8-F1
#
_cell.length_a   1.000
_cell.length_b   1.000
_cell.length_c   1.000
_cell.angle_alpha   90.00
_cell.angle_beta   90.00
_cell.angle_gamma   90.00
#
_symmetry.space_group_name_H-M   'P 1'
#
loop_
_entity.id
_entity.type
_entity.pdbx_description
1 polymer ?
#
loop_
_entity_poly.entity_id
_entity_poly.type
_entity_poly.pdbx_seq_one_letter_code
_entity_poly.pdbx_strand_id
1 'polypeptide(L)'
;AKGLAVFDAYTFFNDIAARGIATSGVNNTTAYITGHLFSLDGVHPSPRGYAVIASELLRIINSKYGSTLPLLDAGQYRTVKLP
;
A
#
# COMPACT_ATOMS: atom_id res chain seq x y z
N ALA A 1 0.08 -14.85 22.04
CA ALA A 1 0.20 -13.60 21.26
C ALA A 1 -0.20 -12.41 22.14
N LYS A 2 0.46 -11.24 22.01
CA LYS A 2 0.23 -10.05 22.86
C LYS A 2 -1.03 -9.23 22.51
N GLY A 3 -1.91 -9.76 21.67
CA GLY A 3 -3.15 -9.06 21.30
C GLY A 3 -2.96 -7.82 20.42
N LEU A 4 -1.82 -7.67 19.75
CA LEU A 4 -1.53 -6.52 18.89
C LEU A 4 -1.91 -6.77 17.43
N ALA A 5 -2.25 -5.69 16.72
CA ALA A 5 -2.29 -5.64 15.27
C ALA A 5 -0.86 -5.73 14.74
N VAL A 6 -0.57 -6.74 13.89
CA VAL A 6 0.75 -6.93 13.29
C VAL A 6 0.61 -6.85 11.79
N PHE A 7 1.38 -5.97 11.17
CA PHE A 7 1.51 -5.87 9.73
C PHE A 7 2.65 -6.75 9.25
N ASP A 8 2.31 -7.82 8.53
CA ASP A 8 3.29 -8.68 7.86
C ASP A 8 3.71 -8.02 6.54
N ALA A 9 4.70 -7.13 6.64
CA ALA A 9 5.25 -6.43 5.49
C ALA A 9 5.86 -7.39 4.46
N TYR A 10 6.46 -8.50 4.90
CA TYR A 10 7.10 -9.46 4.00
C TYR A 10 6.06 -10.11 3.08
N THR A 11 5.00 -10.68 3.66
CA THR A 11 3.93 -11.31 2.86
C THR A 11 3.25 -10.27 1.98
N PHE A 12 2.95 -9.09 2.53
CA PHE A 12 2.29 -8.01 1.80
C PHE A 12 3.07 -7.57 0.54
N PHE A 13 4.36 -7.26 0.67
CA PHE A 13 5.13 -6.80 -0.49
C PHE A 13 5.43 -7.93 -1.49
N ASN A 14 5.62 -9.17 -1.04
CA ASN A 14 5.80 -10.30 -1.95
C ASN A 14 4.54 -10.59 -2.76
N ASP A 15 3.36 -10.45 -2.15
CA ASP A 15 2.09 -10.57 -2.86
C ASP A 15 1.96 -9.48 -3.94
N ILE A 16 2.26 -8.22 -3.61
CA ILE A 16 2.22 -7.13 -4.58
C ILE A 16 3.25 -7.33 -5.70
N ALA A 17 4.44 -7.87 -5.38
CA ALA A 17 5.44 -8.18 -6.38
C ALA A 17 4.97 -9.30 -7.35
N ALA A 18 4.27 -10.31 -6.83
CA ALA A 18 3.82 -11.45 -7.63
C ALA A 18 2.61 -11.13 -8.52
N ARG A 19 1.64 -10.35 -8.01
CA ARG A 19 0.31 -10.16 -8.67
C ARG A 19 -0.15 -8.70 -8.76
N GLY A 20 0.55 -7.77 -8.11
CA GLY A 20 0.09 -6.40 -7.96
C GLY A 20 -1.07 -6.26 -6.97
N ILE A 21 -1.52 -5.02 -6.79
CA ILE A 21 -2.68 -4.65 -6.01
C ILE A 21 -3.51 -3.59 -6.74
N ALA A 22 -4.76 -3.95 -7.04
CA ALA A 22 -5.70 -3.04 -7.66
C ALA A 22 -6.27 -2.06 -6.62
N THR A 23 -6.07 -0.78 -6.85
CA THR A 23 -6.74 0.30 -6.10
C THR A 23 -7.35 1.27 -7.07
N SER A 24 -8.63 1.60 -6.89
CA SER A 24 -9.28 2.68 -7.67
C SER A 24 -9.23 2.43 -9.18
N GLY A 25 -9.34 1.16 -9.58
CA GLY A 25 -9.26 0.72 -10.98
C GLY A 25 -7.85 0.66 -11.58
N VAL A 26 -6.80 1.00 -10.82
CA VAL A 26 -5.40 0.96 -11.28
C VAL A 26 -4.65 -0.16 -10.56
N ASN A 27 -3.95 -1.02 -11.32
CA ASN A 27 -3.07 -2.02 -10.74
C ASN A 27 -1.73 -1.37 -10.34
N ASN A 28 -1.36 -1.47 -9.07
CA ASN A 28 -0.06 -1.02 -8.56
C ASN A 28 0.85 -2.23 -8.37
N THR A 29 2.11 -2.11 -8.78
CA THR A 29 3.10 -3.17 -8.69
C THR A 29 4.41 -2.62 -8.13
N THR A 30 5.37 -3.48 -7.86
CA THR A 30 6.71 -3.09 -7.42
C THR A 30 7.62 -2.65 -8.59
N ALA A 31 7.10 -2.59 -9.83
CA ALA A 31 7.89 -2.21 -10.99
C ALA A 31 8.42 -0.77 -10.88
N TYR A 32 9.70 -0.58 -11.17
CA TYR A 32 10.34 0.72 -11.12
C TYR A 32 9.69 1.69 -12.12
N ILE A 33 9.35 2.90 -11.65
CA ILE A 33 8.66 3.99 -12.38
C ILE A 33 7.21 3.68 -12.76
N THR A 34 6.95 2.54 -13.39
CA THR A 34 5.63 2.19 -13.98
C THR A 34 4.70 1.46 -13.02
N GLY A 35 5.22 0.92 -11.91
CA GLY A 35 4.43 0.20 -10.91
C GLY A 35 3.66 1.10 -9.95
N HIS A 36 3.95 2.41 -9.95
CA HIS A 36 3.32 3.44 -9.12
C HIS A 36 3.57 3.33 -7.60
N LEU A 37 4.04 2.19 -7.09
CA LEU A 37 4.18 1.93 -5.66
C LEU A 37 5.41 2.61 -5.05
N PHE A 38 6.56 2.58 -5.74
CA PHE A 38 7.82 3.15 -5.27
C PHE A 38 8.15 4.48 -5.97
N SER A 39 8.94 5.30 -5.28
CA SER A 39 9.48 6.55 -5.78
C SER A 39 10.65 6.33 -6.75
N LEU A 40 11.26 7.41 -7.24
CA LEU A 40 12.43 7.34 -8.14
C LEU A 40 13.70 6.80 -7.47
N ASP A 41 13.73 6.70 -6.14
CA ASP A 41 14.83 6.04 -5.43
C ASP A 41 14.70 4.51 -5.38
N GLY A 42 13.54 3.97 -5.79
CA GLY A 42 13.27 2.53 -5.79
C GLY A 42 13.13 1.89 -4.40
N VAL A 43 13.16 2.68 -3.32
CA VAL A 43 13.13 2.18 -1.93
C VAL A 43 11.94 2.76 -1.16
N HIS A 44 11.75 4.08 -1.21
CA HIS A 44 10.65 4.71 -0.52
C HIS A 44 9.38 4.62 -1.36
N PRO A 45 8.21 4.34 -0.74
CA PRO A 45 6.95 4.40 -1.44
C PRO A 45 6.68 5.80 -2.02
N SER A 46 6.01 5.85 -3.17
CA SER A 46 5.41 7.08 -3.66
C SER A 46 4.28 7.52 -2.72
N PRO A 47 3.73 8.75 -2.84
CA PRO A 47 2.55 9.14 -2.08
C PRO A 47 1.38 8.15 -2.24
N ARG A 48 1.21 7.60 -3.45
CA ARG A 48 0.26 6.51 -3.71
C ARG A 48 0.64 5.22 -2.98
N GLY A 49 1.91 4.82 -3.02
CA GLY A 49 2.40 3.65 -2.30
C GLY A 49 2.16 3.74 -0.79
N TYR A 50 2.39 4.90 -0.19
CA TYR A 50 2.05 5.14 1.22
C TYR A 50 0.55 5.02 1.49
N ALA A 51 -0.31 5.52 0.60
CA ALA A 51 -1.76 5.36 0.75
C ALA A 51 -2.18 3.89 0.71
N VAL A 52 -1.57 3.08 -0.17
CA VAL A 52 -1.80 1.63 -0.24
C VAL A 52 -1.41 0.93 1.06
N ILE A 53 -0.21 1.23 1.59
CA ILE A 53 0.31 0.64 2.84
C ILE A 53 -0.54 1.08 4.04
N ALA A 54 -0.90 2.36 4.12
CA ALA A 54 -1.71 2.91 5.19
C ALA A 54 -3.13 2.32 5.21
N SER A 55 -3.76 2.13 4.03
CA SER A 55 -5.05 1.44 3.94
C SER A 55 -4.97 0.01 4.46
N GLU A 56 -3.89 -0.72 4.19
CA GLU A 56 -3.70 -2.07 4.72
C GLU A 56 -3.50 -2.08 6.24
N LEU A 57 -2.70 -1.15 6.77
CA LEU A 57 -2.55 -0.98 8.22
C LEU A 57 -3.89 -0.69 8.90
N LEU A 58 -4.70 0.21 8.32
CA LEU A 58 -6.03 0.53 8.84
C LEU A 58 -6.98 -0.68 8.77
N ARG A 59 -6.91 -1.49 7.71
CA ARG A 59 -7.66 -2.75 7.60
C ARG A 59 -7.31 -3.71 8.74
N ILE A 60 -6.01 -3.87 9.02
CA ILE A 60 -5.54 -4.75 10.11
C ILE A 60 -5.98 -4.20 11.47
N ILE A 61 -5.89 -2.89 11.69
CA ILE A 61 -6.35 -2.22 12.93
C ILE A 61 -7.85 -2.44 13.13
N ASN A 62 -8.67 -2.16 12.10
CA ASN A 62 -10.12 -2.36 12.14
C ASN A 62 -10.46 -3.83 12.43
N SER A 63 -9.80 -4.78 11.77
CA SER A 63 -10.00 -6.21 11.98
C SER A 63 -9.57 -6.66 13.38
N LYS A 64 -8.48 -6.10 13.93
CA LYS A 64 -7.94 -6.52 15.22
C LYS A 64 -8.72 -5.96 16.40
N TYR A 65 -9.16 -4.72 16.31
CA TYR A 65 -9.72 -3.97 17.43
C TYR A 65 -11.21 -3.65 17.27
N GLY A 66 -11.85 -4.10 16.18
CA GLY A 66 -13.26 -3.79 15.90
C GLY A 66 -13.53 -2.31 15.60
N SER A 67 -12.50 -1.58 15.19
CA SER A 67 -12.60 -0.15 14.86
C SER A 67 -13.23 0.07 13.48
N THR A 68 -13.67 1.30 13.22
CA THR A 68 -14.33 1.71 11.97
C THR A 68 -13.59 2.86 11.28
N LEU A 69 -12.26 2.80 11.25
CA LEU A 69 -11.44 3.83 10.61
C LEU A 69 -11.62 3.79 9.09
N PRO A 70 -11.83 4.93 8.42
CA PRO A 70 -12.00 4.97 6.97
C PRO A 70 -10.68 4.60 6.26
N LEU A 71 -10.78 3.82 5.18
CA LEU A 71 -9.64 3.48 4.34
C LEU A 71 -9.34 4.62 3.35
N LEU A 72 -8.11 4.65 2.85
CA LEU A 72 -7.65 5.65 1.89
C LEU A 72 -7.88 5.18 0.46
N ASP A 73 -8.39 6.07 -0.39
CA ASP A 73 -8.42 5.90 -1.84
C ASP A 73 -7.05 6.28 -2.41
N ALA A 74 -6.23 5.28 -2.74
CA ALA A 74 -4.89 5.48 -3.31
C ALA A 74 -4.93 6.23 -4.67
N GLY A 75 -6.08 6.22 -5.35
CA GLY A 75 -6.36 6.99 -6.56
C GLY A 75 -6.20 8.50 -6.38
N GLN A 76 -6.46 9.02 -5.17
CA GLN A 76 -6.36 10.44 -4.83
C GLN A 76 -4.90 10.91 -4.63
N TYR A 77 -3.94 10.00 -4.66
CA TYR A 77 -2.54 10.30 -4.40
C TYR A 77 -1.72 10.18 -5.69
N ARG A 78 -0.83 11.16 -5.86
CA ARG A 78 0.08 11.22 -7.00
C ARG A 78 1.06 10.04 -7.02
N THR A 79 1.39 9.61 -8.23
CA THR A 79 2.48 8.66 -8.51
C THR A 79 3.79 9.41 -8.77
N VAL A 80 4.82 8.71 -9.24
CA VAL A 80 6.03 9.33 -9.77
C VAL A 80 5.66 10.34 -10.86
N LYS A 81 6.18 11.56 -10.73
CA LYS A 81 6.10 12.59 -11.77
C LYS A 81 7.45 12.67 -12.47
N LEU A 82 7.46 12.46 -13.78
CA LEU A 82 8.63 12.71 -14.61
C LEU A 82 8.65 14.19 -15.02
N PRO A 83 9.84 14.80 -15.15
CA PRO A 83 9.98 16.19 -15.60
C PRO A 83 9.54 16.38 -17.05
#